data_AF-A0A6S7BDJ3-F1
#
_entry.id   AF-A0A6S7BDJ3-F1
#
_cell.length_a   1.000
_cell.length_b   1.000
_cell.length_c   1.000
_cell.angle_alpha   90.00
_cell.angle_beta   90.00
_cell.angle_gamma   90.00
#
_symmetry.space_group_name_H-M   'P 1'
#
loop_
_entity.id
_entity.type
_entity.pdbx_description
1 polymer ?
#
loop_
_entity_poly.entity_id
_entity_poly.type
_entity_poly.pdbx_seq_one_letter_code
_entity_poly.pdbx_strand_id
1 'polypeptide(L)'
;MSKLGIWVDFSQKIVCTELRQQDLISGSDWAYDASDCAQKFSAMSYQGYRLWAVPCLRLMRKHPALTRVLATAVRWMVADIKYQRGVNKKPHVMGLIIRRGIFWPANLLMGGLVVVARADRFMHERNTTGIGIGG
;
A
#
# COMPACT_ATOMS: atom_id res chain seq x y z
N MET A 1 22.80 -17.92 -15.61
CA MET A 1 22.13 -16.64 -15.33
C MET A 1 21.08 -16.87 -14.25
N SER A 2 21.32 -16.36 -13.05
CA SER A 2 20.74 -16.87 -11.80
C SER A 2 19.26 -16.57 -11.66
N LYS A 3 18.47 -17.65 -11.65
CA LYS A 3 17.08 -17.73 -11.20
C LYS A 3 17.02 -17.42 -9.70
N LEU A 4 16.77 -16.16 -9.33
CA LEU A 4 16.30 -15.85 -7.97
C LEU A 4 14.83 -16.26 -7.88
N GLY A 5 14.63 -17.55 -7.56
CA GLY A 5 13.35 -18.19 -7.26
C GLY A 5 12.78 -17.72 -5.93
N ILE A 6 12.41 -16.45 -5.85
CA ILE A 6 11.56 -15.91 -4.79
C ILE A 6 10.18 -15.72 -5.41
N TRP A 7 9.43 -16.83 -5.54
CA TRP A 7 7.98 -16.81 -5.74
C TRP A 7 7.34 -16.39 -4.42
N VAL A 8 7.54 -15.14 -4.02
CA VAL A 8 6.69 -14.59 -2.98
C VAL A 8 5.56 -13.88 -3.67
N ASP A 9 4.37 -14.45 -3.53
CA ASP A 9 3.13 -13.89 -4.03
C ASP A 9 2.75 -12.66 -3.20
N PHE A 10 3.50 -11.59 -3.41
CA PHE A 10 3.19 -10.27 -2.87
C PHE A 10 2.20 -9.53 -3.76
N SER A 11 1.20 -10.23 -4.30
CA SER A 11 0.04 -9.65 -5.00
C SER A 11 -0.65 -8.55 -4.19
N GLN A 12 -0.43 -8.55 -2.87
CA GLN A 12 -0.92 -7.51 -1.99
C GLN A 12 -0.33 -6.12 -2.28
N LYS A 13 0.90 -6.00 -2.82
CA LYS A 13 1.52 -4.69 -3.10
C LYS A 13 1.32 -4.25 -4.54
N ILE A 14 0.09 -3.85 -4.85
CA ILE A 14 -0.43 -3.50 -6.17
C ILE A 14 0.48 -2.49 -6.91
N VAL A 15 0.76 -1.34 -6.30
CA VAL A 15 1.51 -0.24 -6.94
C VAL A 15 2.94 -0.65 -7.27
N CYS A 16 3.65 -1.28 -6.32
CA CYS A 16 5.04 -1.67 -6.54
C CYS A 16 5.18 -2.83 -7.50
N THR A 17 4.16 -3.69 -7.58
CA THR A 17 4.11 -4.76 -8.58
C THR A 17 3.96 -4.20 -9.99
N GLU A 18 3.10 -3.21 -10.20
CA GLU A 18 3.00 -2.52 -11.50
C GLU A 18 4.30 -1.78 -11.86
N LEU A 19 4.91 -1.08 -10.91
CA LEU A 19 6.20 -0.42 -11.14
C LEU A 19 7.31 -1.41 -11.54
N ARG A 20 7.31 -2.60 -10.94
CA ARG A 20 8.24 -3.67 -11.31
C ARG A 20 7.94 -4.21 -12.71
N GLN A 21 6.67 -4.41 -13.06
CA GLN A 21 6.27 -4.87 -14.39
C GLN A 21 6.66 -3.89 -15.50
N GLN A 22 6.76 -2.59 -15.18
CA GLN A 22 7.25 -1.56 -16.09
C GLN A 22 8.78 -1.32 -15.98
N ASP A 23 9.52 -2.20 -15.29
CA ASP A 23 10.98 -2.09 -15.05
C ASP A 23 11.43 -0.77 -14.39
N LEU A 24 10.51 -0.10 -13.67
CA LEU A 24 10.80 1.16 -12.98
C LEU A 24 11.36 0.97 -11.57
N ILE A 25 11.30 -0.23 -11.01
CA ILE A 25 11.99 -0.58 -9.76
C ILE A 25 12.66 -1.95 -9.89
N SER A 26 13.78 -2.14 -9.19
CA SER A 26 14.46 -3.44 -9.23
C SER A 26 13.65 -4.52 -8.51
N GLY A 27 13.85 -5.79 -8.89
CA GLY A 27 13.25 -6.91 -8.18
C GLY A 27 13.65 -6.97 -6.70
N SER A 28 14.87 -6.52 -6.37
CA SER A 28 15.32 -6.40 -4.98
C SER A 28 14.52 -5.34 -4.22
N ASP A 29 14.30 -4.17 -4.83
CA ASP A 29 13.57 -3.07 -4.20
C ASP A 29 12.12 -3.47 -3.93
N TRP A 30 11.49 -4.07 -4.93
CA TRP A 30 10.15 -4.65 -4.81
C TRP A 30 10.08 -5.66 -3.64
N ALA A 31 11.05 -6.56 -3.51
CA ALA A 31 11.04 -7.58 -2.46
C ALA A 31 11.20 -6.97 -1.05
N TYR A 32 12.08 -5.99 -0.87
CA TYR A 32 12.24 -5.29 0.41
C TYR A 32 10.96 -4.55 0.80
N ASP A 33 10.36 -3.86 -0.16
CA ASP A 33 9.17 -3.07 0.06
C ASP A 33 7.95 -3.96 0.35
N ALA A 34 7.79 -5.04 -0.40
CA ALA A 34 6.69 -5.98 -0.25
C ALA A 34 6.78 -6.76 1.07
N SER A 35 7.97 -7.23 1.43
CA SER A 35 8.19 -7.92 2.70
C SER A 35 7.99 -6.99 3.90
N ASP A 36 8.38 -5.70 3.82
CA ASP A 36 8.14 -4.74 4.90
C ASP A 36 6.66 -4.46 5.10
N CYS A 37 5.89 -4.34 4.01
CA CYS A 37 4.43 -4.24 4.08
C CYS A 37 3.80 -5.50 4.64
N ALA A 38 4.19 -6.69 4.18
CA ALA A 38 3.63 -7.95 4.68
C ALA A 38 3.83 -8.13 6.20
N GLN A 39 4.94 -7.61 6.75
CA GLN A 39 5.22 -7.68 8.18
C GLN A 39 4.44 -6.64 9.01
N LYS A 40 4.08 -5.50 8.43
CA LYS A 40 3.56 -4.33 9.19
C LYS A 40 2.10 -3.99 8.88
N PHE A 41 1.55 -4.45 7.75
CA PHE A 41 0.16 -4.21 7.39
C PHE A 41 -0.78 -4.99 8.30
N SER A 42 -1.58 -4.26 9.08
CA SER A 42 -2.83 -4.78 9.63
C SER A 42 -3.89 -4.89 8.53
N ALA A 43 -4.93 -5.71 8.76
CA ALA A 43 -6.07 -5.82 7.84
C ALA A 43 -6.71 -4.45 7.52
N MET A 44 -6.79 -3.56 8.51
CA MET A 44 -7.31 -2.20 8.34
C MET A 44 -6.41 -1.35 7.42
N SER A 45 -5.11 -1.28 7.71
CA SER A 45 -4.17 -0.50 6.90
C SER A 45 -4.07 -1.04 5.47
N TYR A 46 -4.20 -2.35 5.28
CA TYR A 46 -4.24 -2.97 3.97
C TYR A 46 -5.51 -2.63 3.18
N GLN A 47 -6.68 -2.59 3.83
CA GLN A 47 -7.92 -2.13 3.20
C GLN A 47 -7.80 -0.67 2.75
N GLY A 48 -7.25 0.20 3.60
CA GLY A 48 -6.97 1.58 3.24
C GLY A 48 -6.00 1.69 2.06
N TYR A 49 -4.93 0.88 2.06
CA TYR A 49 -4.01 0.79 0.93
C TYR A 49 -4.72 0.41 -0.38
N ARG A 50 -5.54 -0.65 -0.37
CA ARG A 50 -6.26 -1.09 -1.57
C ARG A 50 -7.20 -0.03 -2.13
N LEU A 51 -7.82 0.77 -1.26
CA LEU A 51 -8.81 1.78 -1.65
C LEU A 51 -8.25 2.78 -2.66
N TRP A 52 -7.02 3.26 -2.43
CA TRP A 52 -6.36 4.19 -3.36
C TRP A 52 -5.43 3.48 -4.35
N ALA A 53 -4.84 2.33 -3.99
CA ALA A 53 -3.90 1.62 -4.86
C ALA A 53 -4.55 1.12 -6.16
N VAL A 54 -5.80 0.66 -6.11
CA VAL A 54 -6.55 0.20 -7.31
C VAL A 54 -6.84 1.33 -8.30
N PRO A 55 -7.41 2.49 -7.92
CA PRO A 55 -7.57 3.61 -8.86
C PRO A 55 -6.22 4.18 -9.30
N CYS A 56 -5.23 4.23 -8.40
CA CYS A 56 -3.87 4.66 -8.74
C CYS A 56 -3.26 3.77 -9.84
N LEU A 57 -3.40 2.44 -9.75
CA LEU A 57 -2.97 1.50 -10.78
C LEU A 57 -3.55 1.84 -12.15
N ARG A 58 -4.85 2.11 -12.22
CA ARG A 58 -5.52 2.48 -13.49
C ARG A 58 -4.95 3.78 -14.04
N LEU A 59 -4.62 4.73 -13.17
CA LEU A 59 -4.04 6.02 -13.56
C LEU A 59 -2.59 5.88 -14.01
N MET A 60 -1.79 5.04 -13.35
CA MET A 60 -0.40 4.74 -13.73
C MET A 60 -0.32 4.12 -15.15
N ARG A 61 -1.28 3.27 -15.50
CA ARG A 61 -1.35 2.68 -16.86
C ARG A 61 -1.67 3.72 -17.94
N LYS A 62 -2.37 4.80 -17.58
CA LYS A 62 -2.75 5.87 -18.50
C LYS A 62 -1.71 7.00 -18.57
N HIS A 63 -1.00 7.28 -17.47
CA HIS A 63 -0.12 8.43 -17.35
C HIS A 63 1.31 8.01 -16.92
N PRO A 64 2.22 7.78 -17.88
CA PRO A 64 3.60 7.37 -17.59
C PRO A 64 4.36 8.35 -16.69
N ALA A 65 4.07 9.65 -16.78
CA ALA A 65 4.68 10.67 -15.95
C ALA A 65 4.37 10.45 -14.45
N LEU A 66 3.11 10.15 -14.12
CA LEU A 66 2.70 9.82 -12.75
C LEU A 66 3.45 8.59 -12.25
N THR A 67 3.57 7.58 -13.09
CA THR A 67 4.26 6.33 -12.77
C THR A 67 5.73 6.56 -12.43
N ARG A 68 6.43 7.45 -13.14
CA ARG A 68 7.82 7.82 -12.81
C ARG A 68 7.93 8.55 -11.48
N VAL A 69 7.00 9.45 -11.17
CA VAL A 69 6.97 10.15 -9.87
C VAL A 69 6.76 9.15 -8.73
N LEU A 70 5.80 8.22 -8.90
CA LEU A 70 5.56 7.13 -7.95
C LEU A 70 6.78 6.22 -7.82
N ALA A 71 7.47 5.89 -8.91
CA ALA A 71 8.69 5.10 -8.88
C ALA A 71 9.76 5.77 -8.01
N THR A 72 9.95 7.09 -8.16
CA THR A 72 10.89 7.85 -7.33
C THR A 72 10.51 7.81 -5.86
N ALA A 73 9.23 8.04 -5.54
CA ALA A 73 8.74 7.96 -4.16
C ALA A 73 8.95 6.56 -3.55
N VAL A 74 8.66 5.51 -4.29
CA VAL A 74 8.87 4.12 -3.86
C VAL A 74 10.37 3.84 -3.66
N ARG A 75 11.24 4.25 -4.58
CA ARG A 75 12.70 4.09 -4.42
C ARG A 75 13.22 4.78 -3.16
N TRP A 76 12.71 5.97 -2.83
CA TRP A 76 13.06 6.65 -1.58
C TRP A 76 12.58 5.88 -0.35
N MET A 77 11.33 5.38 -0.36
CA MET A 77 10.81 4.55 0.73
C MET A 77 11.64 3.27 0.91
N VAL A 78 12.02 2.61 -0.17
CA VAL A 78 12.84 1.40 -0.14
C VAL A 78 14.24 1.69 0.37
N ALA A 79 14.83 2.83 0.02
CA ALA A 79 16.13 3.23 0.55
C ALA A 79 16.09 3.37 2.09
N ASP A 80 15.01 3.93 2.64
CA ASP A 80 14.77 3.97 4.08
C ASP A 80 14.56 2.56 4.68
N ILE A 81 13.78 1.70 4.03
CA ILE A 81 13.57 0.30 4.48
C ILE A 81 14.90 -0.46 4.52
N LYS A 82 15.72 -0.34 3.47
CA LYS A 82 17.04 -0.96 3.39
C LYS A 82 17.98 -0.45 4.49
N TYR A 83 17.91 0.84 4.82
CA TYR A 83 18.65 1.40 5.95
C TYR A 83 18.18 0.79 7.28
N GLN A 84 16.87 0.75 7.54
CA GLN A 84 16.31 0.16 8.76
C GLN A 84 16.62 -1.34 8.92
N ARG A 85 16.86 -2.05 7.81
CA ARG A 85 17.28 -3.46 7.80
C ARG A 85 18.79 -3.66 7.84
N GLY A 86 19.58 -2.59 7.97
CA GLY A 86 21.04 -2.67 8.02
C GLY A 86 21.71 -2.99 6.67
N VAL A 87 20.97 -2.99 5.57
CA VAL A 87 21.49 -3.24 4.21
C VAL A 87 22.23 -2.01 3.69
N ASN A 88 21.65 -0.82 3.91
CA ASN A 88 22.28 0.44 3.54
C ASN A 88 22.90 1.10 4.77
N LYS A 89 24.09 1.70 4.61
CA LYS A 89 24.79 2.44 5.69
C LYS A 89 24.26 3.86 5.92
N LYS A 90 23.50 4.43 4.98
CA LYS A 90 23.02 5.81 5.03
C LYS A 90 21.48 5.86 5.09
N PRO A 91 20.89 6.66 5.99
CA PRO A 91 19.45 6.88 6.03
C PRO A 91 18.97 7.67 4.82
N HIS A 92 17.73 7.44 4.40
CA HIS A 92 17.08 8.23 3.36
C HIS A 92 15.94 9.06 3.96
N VAL A 93 16.23 10.32 4.33
CA VAL A 93 15.30 11.19 5.08
C VAL A 93 13.97 11.41 4.35
N MET A 94 13.99 11.65 3.04
CA MET A 94 12.74 11.78 2.26
C MET A 94 11.94 10.48 2.23
N GLY A 95 12.63 9.33 2.27
CA GLY A 95 12.00 8.02 2.30
C GLY A 95 11.28 7.79 3.61
N LEU A 96 11.94 8.17 4.71
CA LEU A 96 11.38 8.15 6.05
C LEU A 96 10.14 9.05 6.15
N ILE A 97 10.22 10.30 5.65
CA ILE A 97 9.10 11.26 5.68
C ILE A 97 7.91 10.74 4.89
N ILE A 98 8.11 10.30 3.65
CA ILE A 98 7.01 9.77 2.82
C ILE A 98 6.39 8.55 3.48
N ARG A 99 7.22 7.63 3.98
CA ARG A 99 6.75 6.39 4.59
C ARG A 99 5.97 6.66 5.88
N ARG A 100 6.57 7.37 6.83
CA ARG A 100 5.98 7.60 8.17
C ARG A 100 4.98 8.75 8.22
N GLY A 101 5.20 9.81 7.46
CA GLY A 101 4.38 11.01 7.49
C GLY A 101 3.16 10.97 6.58
N ILE A 102 3.25 10.26 5.44
CA ILE A 102 2.17 10.25 4.45
C ILE A 102 1.59 8.86 4.29
N PHE A 103 2.40 7.88 3.90
CA PHE A 103 1.93 6.56 3.49
C PHE A 103 1.21 5.81 4.63
N TRP A 104 1.85 5.68 5.80
CA TRP A 104 1.25 4.96 6.93
C TRP A 104 -0.01 5.66 7.50
N PRO A 105 0.02 6.97 7.80
CA PRO A 105 -1.16 7.68 8.31
C PRO A 105 -2.31 7.67 7.30
N ALA A 106 -2.04 7.90 6.01
CA ALA A 106 -3.08 7.89 4.99
C ALA A 106 -3.76 6.52 4.88
N ASN A 107 -2.98 5.43 4.89
CA ASN A 107 -3.52 4.07 4.85
C ASN A 107 -4.35 3.74 6.10
N LEU A 108 -3.94 4.19 7.28
CA LEU A 108 -4.70 4.00 8.51
C LEU A 108 -6.00 4.81 8.52
N LEU A 109 -5.95 6.09 8.14
CA LEU A 109 -7.12 6.97 8.08
C LEU A 109 -8.15 6.44 7.09
N MET A 110 -7.74 6.10 5.86
CA MET A 110 -8.64 5.52 4.86
C MET A 110 -9.21 4.17 5.31
N GLY A 111 -8.39 3.32 5.95
CA GLY A 111 -8.85 2.05 6.51
C GLY A 111 -9.88 2.24 7.62
N GLY A 112 -9.64 3.20 8.52
CA GLY A 112 -10.56 3.57 9.61
C GLY A 112 -11.89 4.08 9.08
N LEU A 113 -11.88 4.98 8.08
CA LEU A 113 -13.10 5.49 7.45
C LEU A 113 -13.93 4.38 6.81
N VAL A 114 -13.30 3.37 6.18
CA VAL A 114 -14.01 2.21 5.63
C VAL A 114 -14.68 1.38 6.72
N VAL A 115 -14.00 1.18 7.86
CA VAL A 115 -14.57 0.45 9.00
C VAL A 115 -15.75 1.21 9.58
N VAL A 116 -15.62 2.52 9.79
CA VAL A 116 -16.70 3.38 10.29
C VAL A 116 -17.90 3.39 9.34
N ALA A 117 -17.68 3.58 8.04
CA ALA A 117 -18.76 3.58 7.05
C ALA A 117 -19.50 2.24 6.97
N ARG A 118 -18.81 1.11 7.17
CA ARG A 118 -19.46 -0.20 7.27
C ARG A 118 -20.27 -0.37 8.55
N ALA A 119 -19.74 0.11 9.67
CA ALA A 119 -20.46 0.09 10.94
C ALA A 119 -21.74 0.93 10.87
N ASP A 120 -21.67 2.13 10.27
CA ASP A 120 -22.81 3.02 10.06
C ASP A 120 -23.89 2.35 9.20
N ARG A 121 -23.51 1.73 8.07
CA ARG A 121 -24.46 0.98 7.23
C ARG A 121 -25.13 -0.17 7.98
N PHE A 122 -24.37 -0.93 8.76
CA PHE A 122 -24.93 -2.04 9.53
C PHE A 122 -25.93 -1.57 10.60
N MET A 123 -25.64 -0.44 11.27
CA MET A 123 -26.57 0.17 12.22
C MET A 123 -27.82 0.71 11.52
N HIS A 124 -27.67 1.30 10.33
CA HIS A 124 -28.79 1.79 9.53
C HIS A 124 -29.70 0.66 9.03
N GLU A 125 -29.11 -0.46 8.57
CA GLU A 125 -29.84 -1.68 8.15
C GLU A 125 -30.57 -2.35 9.33
N ARG A 126 -29.95 -2.42 10.53
CA ARG A 126 -30.62 -2.90 11.73
C ARG A 126 -31.80 -2.02 12.16
N ASN A 127 -31.66 -0.71 12.08
CA ASN A 127 -32.71 0.22 12.48
C ASN A 127 -33.90 0.20 11.50
N THR A 128 -33.65 0.00 10.20
CA THR A 128 -34.72 -0.13 9.19
C THR A 128 -35.44 -1.48 9.25
N THR A 129 -34.74 -2.57 9.58
CA THR A 129 -35.37 -3.89 9.78
C THR A 129 -36.06 -4.05 11.14
N GLY A 130 -35.67 -3.28 12.16
CA GLY A 130 -36.29 -3.27 13.50
C GLY A 130 -37.63 -2.55 13.61
N ILE A 131 -38.01 -1.72 12.62
CA ILE A 131 -39.31 -1.00 12.59
C ILE A 131 -40.41 -1.84 11.88
N GLY A 132 -40.09 -3.05 11.41
CA GLY A 132 -41.03 -3.94 10.69
C GLY A 132 -41.74 -5.01 11.54
N ILE A 133 -41.63 -4.99 12.87
CA ILE A 133 -42.36 -5.93 13.75
C ILE A 133 -43.10 -5.12 14.82
N GLY A 134 -44.25 -4.60 14.44
CA GLY A 134 -45.15 -3.84 15.30
C GLY A 134 -46.46 -3.56 14.56
N GLY A 135 -47.04 -4.61 13.99
CA GLY A 135 -48.44 -4.66 13.56
C GLY A 135 -49.29 -5.26 14.67
#